data_AF-A0A0N5AYJ5-F1
#
_entry.id   AF-A0A0N5AYJ5-F1
#
_cell.length_a   1.000
_cell.length_b   1.000
_cell.length_c   1.000
_cell.angle_alpha   90.00
_cell.angle_beta   90.00
_cell.angle_gamma   90.00
#
_symmetry.space_group_name_H-M   'P 1'
#
loop_
_entity.id
_entity.type
_entity.pdbx_description
1 polymer ?
#
loop_
_entity_poly.entity_id
_entity_poly.type
_entity_poly.pdbx_seq_one_letter_code
_entity_poly.pdbx_strand_id
1 'polypeptide(L)'
;MLPRDVTKKLSCHIVFQSDVGCEMDAVSQIRKAEKNSEYPVNVARNIARMFVRSKYVLIADYEYVFSRDFEQRMVKLAQTELALRPKTALVFRIFEADASVPTLPRTKKELEQMMKTGKAIEFHARYARNAHKIPGLAKWFERPEGNGSATIFAEVPYKRSDWEPQFVSLNTIPLHDENFPFSIRDNTVLRWEMCRMGYKYAVVDDLFMIHRGIKTSRDVLRTRAYQRNVRAKFNSALKSFNKRMDKDYADTKSSCPNFGA
;
A
#
# COMPACT_ATOMS: atom_id res chain seq x y z
N MET A 1 24.82 -6.64 -4.39
CA MET A 1 24.96 -5.17 -4.59
C MET A 1 23.93 -4.72 -5.61
N LEU A 2 23.25 -3.59 -5.36
CA LEU A 2 22.32 -3.02 -6.34
C LEU A 2 23.10 -2.44 -7.55
N PRO A 3 22.52 -2.44 -8.76
CA PRO A 3 23.16 -1.81 -9.93
C PRO A 3 23.47 -0.31 -9.70
N ARG A 4 24.56 0.20 -10.28
CA ARG A 4 25.01 1.60 -10.09
C ARG A 4 23.95 2.64 -10.49
N ASP A 5 23.11 2.33 -11.47
CA ASP A 5 22.06 3.24 -11.92
C ASP A 5 20.90 3.34 -10.92
N VAL A 6 20.71 2.29 -10.11
CA VAL A 6 19.74 2.27 -9.01
C VAL A 6 20.28 3.06 -7.82
N THR A 7 21.58 2.93 -7.51
CA THR A 7 22.17 3.62 -6.35
C THR A 7 22.16 5.14 -6.51
N LYS A 8 22.28 5.66 -7.74
CA LYS A 8 22.14 7.11 -8.03
C LYS A 8 20.73 7.66 -7.84
N LYS A 9 19.72 6.78 -7.79
CA LYS A 9 18.29 7.14 -7.61
C LYS A 9 17.77 6.80 -6.20
N LEU A 10 18.63 6.30 -5.32
CA LEU A 10 18.27 5.83 -3.99
C LEU A 10 18.78 6.78 -2.92
N SER A 11 17.89 7.24 -2.05
CA SER A 11 18.25 7.92 -0.80
C SER A 11 17.72 7.12 0.39
N CYS A 12 18.55 6.93 1.42
CA CYS A 12 18.15 6.30 2.68
C CYS A 12 18.07 7.37 3.76
N HIS A 13 16.99 7.36 4.54
CA HIS A 13 16.75 8.28 5.64
C HIS A 13 16.42 7.47 6.89
N ILE A 14 17.04 7.81 8.03
CA ILE A 14 16.79 7.15 9.31
C ILE A 14 16.02 8.12 10.19
N VAL A 15 14.88 7.69 10.72
CA VAL A 15 14.05 8.45 11.64
C VAL A 15 14.04 7.72 12.98
N PHE A 16 14.38 8.42 14.06
CA PHE A 16 14.36 7.89 15.42
C PHE A 16 13.86 8.96 16.39
N GLN A 17 13.31 8.52 17.51
CA GLN A 17 12.95 9.38 18.64
C GLN A 17 14.13 9.40 19.63
N SER A 18 14.45 10.58 20.14
CA SER A 18 15.53 10.79 21.11
C SER A 18 15.00 11.57 22.30
N ASP A 19 15.30 11.11 23.52
CA ASP A 19 14.98 11.82 24.76
C ASP A 19 16.02 12.89 25.10
N VAL A 20 17.17 12.85 24.44
CA VAL A 20 18.16 13.93 24.42
C VAL A 20 17.91 14.77 23.17
N GLY A 21 17.71 16.08 23.34
CA GLY A 21 17.39 17.01 22.25
C GLY A 21 18.43 17.03 21.13
N CYS A 22 18.15 17.78 20.05
CA CYS A 22 18.98 17.81 18.83
C CYS A 22 20.39 18.42 18.98
N GLU A 23 20.83 18.74 20.20
CA GLU A 23 22.11 19.41 20.48
C GLU A 23 23.26 18.43 20.79
N MET A 24 22.98 17.13 20.99
CA MET A 24 24.00 16.11 21.18
C MET A 24 24.07 15.15 19.99
N ASP A 25 25.24 14.54 19.74
CA ASP A 25 25.40 13.46 18.75
C ASP A 25 24.66 12.19 19.21
N ALA A 26 23.34 12.23 19.01
CA ALA A 26 22.41 11.18 19.41
C ALA A 26 22.57 9.91 18.56
N VAL A 27 23.21 10.00 17.39
CA VAL A 27 23.41 8.86 16.47
C VAL A 27 24.35 7.82 17.11
N SER A 28 25.43 8.29 17.74
CA SER A 28 26.39 7.44 18.47
C SER A 28 25.76 6.75 19.69
N GLN A 29 24.71 7.36 20.26
CA GLN A 29 23.98 6.87 21.43
C GLN A 29 22.70 6.12 21.10
N ILE A 30 22.45 5.78 19.83
CA ILE A 30 21.39 4.85 19.43
C ILE A 30 21.71 3.49 20.04
N ARG A 31 21.35 3.32 21.32
CA ARG A 31 21.39 2.05 22.02
C ARG A 31 20.57 1.06 21.22
N LYS A 32 21.06 -0.19 21.15
CA LYS A 32 20.26 -1.34 20.68
C LYS A 32 18.87 -1.24 21.29
N ALA A 33 17.91 -0.92 20.43
CA ALA A 33 16.56 -0.47 20.72
C ALA A 33 16.03 -0.85 22.12
N GLU A 34 15.55 0.17 22.83
CA GLU A 34 14.59 -0.03 23.92
C GLU A 34 13.46 -0.94 23.41
N LYS A 35 13.16 -1.98 24.19
CA LYS A 35 12.18 -3.03 23.85
C LYS A 35 10.75 -2.53 23.59
N ASN A 36 10.49 -1.23 23.75
CA ASN A 36 9.14 -0.64 23.82
C ASN A 36 8.92 0.60 22.93
N SER A 37 9.87 1.03 22.09
CA SER A 37 9.60 2.19 21.22
C SER A 37 8.63 1.83 20.08
N GLU A 38 7.54 2.59 19.95
CA GLU A 38 6.59 2.43 18.85
C GLU A 38 7.25 2.90 17.54
N TYR A 39 7.19 2.08 16.49
CA TYR A 39 7.74 2.46 15.20
C TYR A 39 6.87 3.55 14.55
N PRO A 40 7.39 4.77 14.27
CA PRO A 40 6.60 5.89 13.77
C PRO A 40 6.39 5.78 12.25
N VAL A 41 5.71 4.70 11.82
CA VAL A 41 5.62 4.33 10.40
C VAL A 41 5.00 5.42 9.52
N ASN A 42 3.96 6.10 9.99
CA ASN A 42 3.28 7.14 9.22
C ASN A 42 4.09 8.43 9.13
N VAL A 43 4.82 8.79 10.19
CA VAL A 43 5.80 9.88 10.15
C VAL A 43 6.89 9.58 9.12
N ALA A 44 7.45 8.37 9.13
CA ALA A 44 8.46 7.95 8.16
C ALA A 44 7.94 7.99 6.71
N ARG A 45 6.70 7.53 6.48
CA ARG A 45 6.04 7.63 5.16
C ARG A 45 5.86 9.08 4.72
N ASN A 46 5.42 9.96 5.63
CA ASN A 46 5.18 11.37 5.32
C ASN A 46 6.48 12.11 5.01
N ILE A 47 7.52 11.92 5.82
CA ILE A 47 8.85 12.47 5.55
C ILE A 47 9.32 12.03 4.17
N ALA A 48 9.27 10.72 3.86
CA ALA A 48 9.65 10.23 2.54
C ALA A 48 8.85 10.90 1.41
N ARG A 49 7.52 11.04 1.58
CA ARG A 49 6.64 11.70 0.61
C ARG A 49 6.91 13.19 0.43
N MET A 50 7.31 13.91 1.46
CA MET A 50 7.67 15.33 1.38
C MET A 50 8.90 15.57 0.50
N PHE A 51 9.79 14.59 0.37
CA PHE A 51 10.95 14.65 -0.51
C PHE A 51 10.69 14.12 -1.92
N VAL A 52 9.50 13.58 -2.21
CA VAL A 52 9.15 13.07 -3.55
C VAL A 52 8.92 14.24 -4.50
N ARG A 53 9.70 14.27 -5.59
CA ARG A 53 9.59 15.27 -6.67
C ARG A 53 8.70 14.84 -7.83
N SER A 54 8.28 13.57 -7.86
CA SER A 54 7.46 13.04 -8.96
C SER A 54 6.00 13.49 -8.85
N LYS A 55 5.36 13.72 -10.00
CA LYS A 55 3.93 14.04 -10.08
C LYS A 55 3.04 12.90 -9.57
N TYR A 56 3.47 11.66 -9.82
CA TYR A 56 2.77 10.45 -9.40
C TYR A 56 3.49 9.78 -8.25
N VAL A 57 2.73 9.14 -7.36
CA VAL A 57 3.24 8.40 -6.21
C VAL A 57 2.68 6.99 -6.17
N LEU A 58 3.53 6.05 -5.81
CA LEU A 58 3.22 4.66 -5.45
C LEU A 58 3.81 4.40 -4.06
N ILE A 59 3.03 3.79 -3.17
CA ILE A 59 3.47 3.41 -1.84
C ILE A 59 3.33 1.89 -1.73
N ALA A 60 4.43 1.17 -1.52
CA ALA A 60 4.46 -0.29 -1.41
C ALA A 60 5.64 -0.73 -0.54
N ASP A 61 5.58 -1.97 -0.03
CA ASP A 61 6.71 -2.55 0.70
C ASP A 61 7.87 -2.85 -0.28
N TYR A 62 9.10 -2.75 0.21
CA TYR A 62 10.29 -2.93 -0.62
C TYR A 62 10.48 -4.38 -1.12
N GLU A 63 9.77 -5.34 -0.54
CA GLU A 63 9.88 -6.77 -0.84
C GLU A 63 9.08 -7.20 -2.07
N TYR A 64 8.22 -6.33 -2.61
CA TYR A 64 7.43 -6.64 -3.81
C TYR A 64 8.24 -6.47 -5.10
N VAL A 65 7.99 -7.37 -6.04
CA VAL A 65 8.47 -7.26 -7.42
C VAL A 65 7.30 -6.87 -8.32
N PHE A 66 7.49 -5.82 -9.12
CA PHE A 66 6.50 -5.35 -10.07
C PHE A 66 6.55 -6.11 -11.39
N SER A 67 5.41 -6.21 -12.08
CA SER A 67 5.34 -6.74 -13.44
C SER A 67 6.29 -6.01 -14.40
N ARG A 68 6.54 -6.61 -15.57
CA ARG A 68 7.44 -6.05 -16.58
C ARG A 68 6.94 -4.68 -17.03
N ASP A 69 7.86 -3.73 -17.16
CA ASP A 69 7.61 -2.36 -17.62
C ASP A 69 6.55 -1.58 -16.81
N PHE A 70 6.33 -1.98 -15.55
CA PHE A 70 5.28 -1.41 -14.69
C PHE A 70 5.31 0.12 -14.66
N GLU A 71 6.46 0.71 -14.37
CA GLU A 71 6.61 2.17 -14.27
C GLU A 71 6.22 2.85 -15.59
N GLN A 72 6.82 2.43 -16.70
CA GLN A 72 6.60 3.04 -18.01
C GLN A 72 5.12 2.96 -18.43
N ARG A 73 4.49 1.80 -18.24
CA ARG A 73 3.09 1.58 -18.61
C ARG A 73 2.13 2.31 -17.67
N MET A 74 2.41 2.34 -16.37
CA MET A 74 1.60 3.05 -15.38
C MET A 74 1.68 4.56 -15.56
N VAL A 75 2.85 5.11 -15.85
CA VAL A 75 3.02 6.56 -16.08
C VAL A 75 2.20 7.02 -17.28
N LYS A 76 2.20 6.27 -18.40
CA LYS A 76 1.37 6.58 -19.58
C LYS A 76 -0.12 6.57 -19.26
N LEU A 77 -0.58 5.54 -18.53
CA LEU A 77 -1.96 5.47 -18.06
C LEU A 77 -2.29 6.65 -17.14
N ALA A 78 -1.43 6.93 -16.16
CA ALA A 78 -1.63 8.02 -15.21
C ALA A 78 -1.64 9.41 -15.85
N GLN A 79 -0.82 9.64 -16.87
CA GLN A 79 -0.83 10.88 -17.66
C GLN A 79 -2.18 11.16 -18.30
N THR A 80 -2.88 10.11 -18.75
CA THR A 80 -4.19 10.25 -19.38
C THR A 80 -5.30 10.28 -18.33
N GLU A 81 -5.37 9.24 -17.49
CA GLU A 81 -6.46 9.04 -16.54
C GLU A 81 -6.48 10.08 -15.42
N LEU A 82 -5.33 10.46 -14.87
CA LEU A 82 -5.27 11.41 -13.75
C LEU A 82 -5.28 12.86 -14.21
N ALA A 83 -5.05 13.13 -15.51
CA ALA A 83 -5.33 14.43 -16.09
C ALA A 83 -6.84 14.66 -16.24
N LEU A 84 -7.58 13.65 -16.70
CA LEU A 84 -9.04 13.71 -16.84
C LEU A 84 -9.77 13.59 -15.49
N ARG A 85 -9.27 12.73 -14.61
CA ARG A 85 -9.93 12.34 -13.35
C ARG A 85 -8.92 12.35 -12.20
N PRO A 86 -8.51 13.54 -11.71
CA PRO A 86 -7.45 13.67 -10.72
C PRO A 86 -7.75 13.00 -9.37
N LYS A 87 -9.04 12.80 -9.04
CA LYS A 87 -9.49 12.04 -7.86
C LYS A 87 -9.66 10.54 -8.16
N THR A 88 -8.63 9.93 -8.76
CA THR A 88 -8.61 8.49 -9.06
C THR A 88 -7.35 7.84 -8.48
N ALA A 89 -7.54 6.72 -7.81
CA ALA A 89 -6.48 5.80 -7.40
C ALA A 89 -6.42 4.64 -8.40
N LEU A 90 -5.31 4.53 -9.13
CA LEU A 90 -5.04 3.46 -10.09
C LEU A 90 -4.57 2.22 -9.34
N VAL A 91 -5.50 1.34 -9.01
CA VAL A 91 -5.28 0.13 -8.21
C VAL A 91 -4.70 -0.98 -9.05
N PHE A 92 -3.67 -1.67 -8.57
CA PHE A 92 -3.12 -2.85 -9.22
C PHE A 92 -3.25 -4.08 -8.30
N ARG A 93 -3.31 -5.27 -8.90
CA ARG A 93 -3.46 -6.52 -8.14
C ARG A 93 -2.15 -6.91 -7.46
N ILE A 94 -2.28 -7.65 -6.35
CA ILE A 94 -1.17 -8.11 -5.53
C ILE A 94 -1.26 -9.62 -5.43
N PHE A 95 -0.13 -10.29 -5.59
CA PHE A 95 -0.03 -11.75 -5.53
C PHE A 95 1.08 -12.18 -4.57
N GLU A 96 1.03 -13.45 -4.18
CA GLU A 96 2.11 -14.15 -3.48
C GLU A 96 2.52 -15.35 -4.32
N ALA A 97 3.81 -15.54 -4.54
CA ALA A 97 4.36 -16.75 -5.14
C ALA A 97 4.93 -17.66 -4.06
N ASP A 98 4.88 -18.97 -4.28
CA ASP A 98 5.57 -19.95 -3.45
C ASP A 98 7.08 -19.66 -3.42
N ALA A 99 7.70 -19.80 -2.24
CA ALA A 99 9.12 -19.49 -2.05
C ALA A 99 10.04 -20.38 -2.91
N SER A 100 9.60 -21.59 -3.27
CA SER A 100 10.31 -22.55 -4.12
C SER A 100 10.39 -22.13 -5.60
N VAL A 101 9.59 -21.16 -6.04
CA VAL A 101 9.60 -20.73 -7.45
C VAL A 101 10.93 -20.04 -7.78
N PRO A 102 11.72 -20.51 -8.76
CA PRO A 102 13.04 -19.93 -9.02
C PRO A 102 12.96 -18.47 -9.45
N THR A 103 11.99 -18.13 -10.33
CA THR A 103 11.82 -16.78 -10.89
C THR A 103 10.39 -16.31 -10.73
N LEU A 104 10.20 -15.11 -10.17
CA LEU A 104 8.86 -14.52 -10.02
C LEU A 104 8.28 -14.14 -11.40
N PRO A 105 6.95 -14.29 -11.60
CA PRO A 105 6.31 -13.94 -12.84
C PRO A 105 6.39 -12.44 -13.06
N ARG A 106 6.75 -12.05 -14.28
CA ARG A 106 6.83 -10.65 -14.73
C ARG A 106 5.74 -10.32 -15.75
N THR A 107 5.04 -11.31 -16.30
CA THR A 107 3.88 -11.12 -17.21
C THR A 107 2.60 -11.73 -16.64
N LYS A 108 1.45 -11.25 -17.10
CA LYS A 108 0.13 -11.76 -16.73
C LYS A 108 -0.03 -13.23 -17.13
N LYS A 109 0.53 -13.62 -18.29
CA LYS A 109 0.57 -15.02 -18.77
C LYS A 109 1.37 -15.93 -17.85
N GLU A 110 2.57 -15.51 -17.44
CA GLU A 110 3.40 -16.25 -16.48
C GLU A 110 2.68 -16.40 -15.13
N LEU A 111 2.08 -15.31 -14.65
CA LEU A 111 1.32 -15.31 -13.41
C LEU A 111 0.11 -16.25 -13.47
N GLU A 112 -0.66 -16.22 -14.56
CA GLU A 112 -1.81 -17.08 -14.76
C GLU A 112 -1.41 -18.56 -14.73
N GLN A 113 -0.31 -18.92 -15.39
CA GLN A 113 0.23 -20.28 -15.36
C GLN A 113 0.64 -20.70 -13.94
N MET A 114 1.27 -19.80 -13.18
CA MET A 114 1.61 -20.07 -11.79
C MET A 114 0.37 -20.22 -10.89
N MET A 115 -0.68 -19.46 -11.14
CA MET A 115 -1.95 -19.62 -10.42
C MET A 115 -2.62 -20.95 -10.75
N LYS A 116 -2.67 -21.35 -12.03
CA LYS A 116 -3.20 -22.65 -12.47
C LYS A 116 -2.48 -23.85 -11.85
N THR A 117 -1.17 -23.72 -11.63
CA THR A 117 -0.33 -24.75 -11.00
C THR A 117 -0.26 -24.65 -9.48
N GLY A 118 -0.99 -23.72 -8.86
CA GLY A 118 -1.02 -23.53 -7.41
C GLY A 118 0.27 -22.93 -6.81
N LYS A 119 1.17 -22.42 -7.66
CA LYS A 119 2.44 -21.77 -7.28
C LYS A 119 2.32 -20.27 -7.02
N ALA A 120 1.18 -19.66 -7.35
CA ALA A 120 0.84 -18.30 -6.97
C ALA A 120 -0.61 -18.20 -6.49
N ILE A 121 -0.89 -17.22 -5.62
CA ILE A 121 -2.21 -16.92 -5.08
C ILE A 121 -2.46 -15.41 -5.06
N GLU A 122 -3.73 -14.98 -5.01
CA GLU A 122 -4.05 -13.61 -4.60
C GLU A 122 -3.52 -13.36 -3.19
N PHE A 123 -2.99 -12.16 -2.97
CA PHE A 123 -2.35 -11.78 -1.73
C PHE A 123 -3.24 -12.01 -0.51
N HIS A 124 -2.69 -12.71 0.50
CA HIS A 124 -3.37 -13.09 1.74
C HIS A 124 -4.59 -14.00 1.57
N ALA A 125 -4.73 -14.69 0.43
CA ALA A 125 -5.84 -15.63 0.21
C ALA A 125 -5.88 -16.81 1.23
N ARG A 126 -4.82 -17.04 2.01
CA ARG A 126 -4.81 -18.08 3.05
C ARG A 126 -5.26 -17.61 4.44
N TYR A 127 -5.26 -16.32 4.75
CA TYR A 127 -5.61 -15.87 6.12
C TYR A 127 -6.39 -14.56 6.23
N ALA A 128 -6.31 -13.67 5.23
CA ALA A 128 -7.08 -12.43 5.17
C ALA A 128 -7.75 -12.28 3.81
N ARG A 129 -8.51 -13.31 3.41
CA ARG A 129 -9.16 -13.43 2.08
C ARG A 129 -9.93 -12.20 1.64
N ASN A 130 -10.44 -11.39 2.57
CA ASN A 130 -11.23 -10.22 2.23
C ASN A 130 -10.41 -8.93 2.13
N ALA A 131 -9.31 -8.79 2.87
CA ALA A 131 -8.59 -7.52 3.02
C ALA A 131 -7.93 -7.01 1.72
N HIS A 132 -7.61 -7.88 0.76
CA HIS A 132 -6.99 -7.47 -0.51
C HIS A 132 -7.71 -7.98 -1.77
N LYS A 133 -8.80 -8.76 -1.62
CA LYS A 133 -9.51 -9.34 -2.75
C LYS A 133 -10.10 -8.27 -3.67
N ILE A 134 -9.86 -8.39 -4.97
CA ILE A 134 -10.46 -7.53 -5.99
C ILE A 134 -11.35 -8.41 -6.89
N PRO A 135 -12.64 -8.08 -7.08
CA PRO A 135 -13.54 -8.88 -7.93
C PRO A 135 -13.04 -9.05 -9.37
N GLY A 136 -13.51 -10.09 -10.06
CA GLY A 136 -13.28 -10.26 -11.50
C GLY A 136 -11.89 -10.77 -11.90
N LEU A 137 -11.21 -11.57 -11.08
CA LEU A 137 -9.88 -12.09 -11.40
C LEU A 137 -9.83 -12.93 -12.70
N ALA A 138 -10.80 -13.82 -12.94
CA ALA A 138 -10.85 -14.62 -14.16
C ALA A 138 -10.96 -13.73 -15.41
N LYS A 139 -11.93 -12.81 -15.41
CA LYS A 139 -12.11 -11.80 -16.47
C LYS A 139 -10.89 -10.89 -16.64
N TRP A 140 -10.18 -10.61 -15.55
CA TRP A 140 -8.92 -9.87 -15.59
C TRP A 140 -7.91 -10.67 -16.39
N PHE A 141 -7.66 -11.96 -16.09
CA PHE A 141 -6.76 -12.83 -16.87
C PHE A 141 -7.16 -13.00 -18.34
N GLU A 142 -8.44 -13.05 -18.64
CA GLU A 142 -8.96 -13.17 -20.02
C GLU A 142 -8.62 -11.96 -20.91
N ARG A 143 -8.42 -10.77 -20.31
CA ARG A 143 -8.04 -9.59 -21.08
C ARG A 143 -6.56 -9.63 -21.48
N PRO A 144 -6.25 -9.45 -22.78
CA PRO A 144 -4.88 -9.51 -23.27
C PRO A 144 -4.05 -8.36 -22.72
N GLU A 145 -2.76 -8.61 -22.48
CA GLU A 145 -1.84 -7.54 -22.05
C GLU A 145 -1.72 -6.47 -23.15
N GLY A 146 -1.94 -5.21 -22.77
CA GLY A 146 -1.80 -4.08 -23.66
C GLY A 146 -0.37 -3.88 -24.16
N ASN A 147 -0.23 -3.52 -25.45
CA ASN A 147 1.06 -3.20 -26.03
C ASN A 147 1.47 -1.75 -25.68
N GLY A 148 2.39 -1.59 -24.74
CA GLY A 148 3.05 -0.31 -24.44
C GLY A 148 2.33 0.64 -23.47
N SER A 149 1.03 0.47 -23.21
CA SER A 149 0.27 1.15 -22.13
C SER A 149 -0.59 0.15 -21.36
N ALA A 150 -0.90 0.46 -20.10
CA ALA A 150 -1.92 -0.27 -19.36
C ALA A 150 -3.31 0.37 -19.61
N THR A 151 -4.38 -0.35 -19.28
CA THR A 151 -5.78 0.12 -19.36
C THR A 151 -6.51 -0.07 -18.03
N ILE A 152 -7.68 0.55 -17.90
CA ILE A 152 -8.59 0.31 -16.79
C ILE A 152 -9.38 -0.98 -17.03
N PHE A 153 -9.28 -1.89 -16.06
CA PHE A 153 -10.10 -3.10 -16.00
C PHE A 153 -11.54 -2.77 -15.61
N ALA A 154 -11.69 -2.16 -14.43
CA ALA A 154 -12.98 -1.80 -13.83
C ALA A 154 -12.80 -0.78 -12.70
N GLU A 155 -13.83 0.00 -12.41
CA GLU A 155 -13.92 0.73 -11.14
C GLU A 155 -14.52 -0.13 -10.04
N VAL A 156 -13.95 -0.05 -8.84
CA VAL A 156 -14.40 -0.81 -7.68
C VAL A 156 -14.79 0.18 -6.57
N PRO A 157 -16.02 0.13 -6.05
CA PRO A 157 -16.42 1.00 -4.97
C PRO A 157 -15.70 0.62 -3.67
N TYR A 158 -15.17 1.61 -2.97
CA TYR A 158 -14.55 1.40 -1.66
C TYR A 158 -15.67 1.20 -0.62
N LYS A 159 -16.08 -0.05 -0.41
CA LYS A 159 -17.19 -0.43 0.50
C LYS A 159 -16.76 -1.31 1.67
N ARG A 160 -15.47 -1.62 1.77
CA ARG A 160 -14.92 -2.49 2.80
C ARG A 160 -13.81 -1.75 3.52
N SER A 161 -14.00 -1.48 4.82
CA SER A 161 -13.02 -0.72 5.62
C SER A 161 -11.73 -1.49 5.85
N ASP A 162 -11.75 -2.81 5.71
CA ASP A 162 -10.56 -3.66 5.76
C ASP A 162 -9.83 -3.80 4.42
N TRP A 163 -10.37 -3.23 3.33
CA TRP A 163 -9.75 -3.30 2.02
C TRP A 163 -8.57 -2.34 1.91
N GLU A 164 -7.36 -2.86 1.73
CA GLU A 164 -6.14 -2.08 1.55
C GLU A 164 -5.57 -2.26 0.14
N PRO A 165 -6.12 -1.58 -0.88
CA PRO A 165 -5.55 -1.58 -2.21
C PRO A 165 -4.20 -0.84 -2.24
N GLN A 166 -3.29 -1.35 -3.06
CA GLN A 166 -2.09 -0.63 -3.47
C GLN A 166 -2.38 0.04 -4.81
N PHE A 167 -1.91 1.28 -4.96
CA PHE A 167 -2.33 2.13 -6.06
C PHE A 167 -1.25 3.13 -6.47
N VAL A 168 -1.41 3.66 -7.67
CA VAL A 168 -0.75 4.89 -8.14
C VAL A 168 -1.76 6.03 -8.17
N SER A 169 -1.33 7.23 -7.79
CA SER A 169 -2.16 8.44 -7.82
C SER A 169 -1.29 9.67 -8.03
N LEU A 170 -1.91 10.85 -8.12
CA LEU A 170 -1.20 12.12 -8.00
C LEU A 170 -0.57 12.23 -6.60
N ASN A 171 0.61 12.86 -6.49
CA ASN A 171 1.23 13.09 -5.18
C ASN A 171 0.49 14.12 -4.31
N THR A 172 -0.67 14.62 -4.76
CA THR A 172 -1.56 15.53 -4.03
C THR A 172 -2.56 14.82 -3.12
N ILE A 173 -2.53 13.48 -3.04
CA ILE A 173 -3.28 12.74 -2.03
C ILE A 173 -2.88 13.18 -0.60
N PRO A 174 -3.78 13.08 0.39
CA PRO A 174 -3.47 13.43 1.78
C PRO A 174 -2.26 12.65 2.29
N LEU A 175 -1.54 13.22 3.24
CA LEU A 175 -0.49 12.53 4.00
C LEU A 175 -1.12 11.42 4.86
N HIS A 176 -0.31 10.45 5.30
CA HIS A 176 -0.75 9.44 6.26
C HIS A 176 -1.07 10.10 7.61
N ASP A 177 -2.16 9.70 8.26
CA ASP A 177 -2.53 10.20 9.58
C ASP A 177 -1.55 9.67 10.64
N GLU A 178 -0.68 10.53 11.16
CA GLU A 178 0.41 10.18 12.08
C GLU A 178 -0.08 9.74 13.46
N ASN A 179 -1.37 9.94 13.78
CA ASN A 179 -1.95 9.46 15.02
C ASN A 179 -2.19 7.94 15.01
N PHE A 180 -2.28 7.31 13.84
CA PHE A 180 -2.52 5.88 13.72
C PHE A 180 -1.24 5.10 14.02
N PRO A 181 -1.25 4.22 15.04
CA PRO A 181 -0.07 3.45 15.39
C PRO A 181 0.16 2.31 14.41
N PHE A 182 1.43 2.01 14.14
CA PHE A 182 1.80 0.69 13.66
C PHE A 182 1.26 -0.36 14.67
N SER A 183 0.73 -1.51 14.30
CA SER A 183 0.43 -2.04 12.96
C SER A 183 -1.08 -2.21 12.73
N ILE A 184 -1.92 -1.30 13.29
CA ILE A 184 -3.38 -1.38 13.17
C ILE A 184 -3.87 -0.32 12.19
N ARG A 185 -4.16 -0.74 10.96
CA ARG A 185 -4.73 0.11 9.90
C ARG A 185 -3.90 1.38 9.60
N ASP A 186 -2.62 1.37 9.94
CA ASP A 186 -1.70 2.51 9.77
C ASP A 186 -1.58 2.93 8.30
N ASN A 187 -1.62 1.98 7.36
CA ASN A 187 -1.63 2.25 5.93
C ASN A 187 -3.06 2.36 5.35
N THR A 188 -4.02 1.63 5.92
CA THR A 188 -5.42 1.61 5.47
C THR A 188 -6.10 2.97 5.68
N VAL A 189 -5.76 3.71 6.75
CA VAL A 189 -6.35 5.03 7.07
C VAL A 189 -6.24 6.02 5.91
N LEU A 190 -5.15 5.99 5.14
CA LEU A 190 -5.01 6.84 3.96
C LEU A 190 -6.12 6.56 2.93
N ARG A 191 -6.51 5.30 2.76
CA ARG A 191 -7.60 4.93 1.83
C ARG A 191 -8.95 5.36 2.38
N TRP A 192 -9.15 5.32 3.70
CA TRP A 192 -10.35 5.86 4.32
C TRP A 192 -10.50 7.35 4.04
N GLU A 193 -9.44 8.13 4.23
CA GLU A 193 -9.44 9.57 3.98
C GLU A 193 -9.67 9.87 2.49
N MET A 194 -8.99 9.16 1.60
CA MET A 194 -9.21 9.28 0.15
C MET A 194 -10.66 8.96 -0.24
N CYS A 195 -11.27 7.92 0.32
CA CYS A 195 -12.69 7.63 0.10
C CYS A 195 -13.56 8.82 0.52
N ARG A 196 -13.31 9.38 1.71
CA ARG A 196 -14.07 10.53 2.21
C ARG A 196 -13.84 11.80 1.37
N MET A 197 -12.67 11.95 0.77
CA MET A 197 -12.35 13.00 -0.21
C MET A 197 -12.96 12.78 -1.60
N GLY A 198 -13.69 11.68 -1.81
CA GLY A 198 -14.39 11.37 -3.05
C GLY A 198 -13.53 10.68 -4.11
N TYR A 199 -12.39 10.08 -3.74
CA TYR A 199 -11.56 9.33 -4.68
C TYR A 199 -12.28 8.07 -5.19
N LYS A 200 -12.08 7.78 -6.48
CA LYS A 200 -12.50 6.53 -7.12
C LYS A 200 -11.32 5.56 -7.21
N TYR A 201 -11.60 4.27 -7.18
CA TYR A 201 -10.59 3.22 -7.25
C TYR A 201 -10.76 2.48 -8.58
N ALA A 202 -9.83 2.72 -9.51
CA ALA A 202 -9.86 2.14 -10.83
C ALA A 202 -8.80 1.04 -10.92
N VAL A 203 -9.23 -0.21 -11.06
CA VAL A 203 -8.36 -1.37 -11.18
C VAL A 203 -7.72 -1.38 -12.56
N VAL A 204 -6.41 -1.56 -12.60
CA VAL A 204 -5.60 -1.64 -13.82
C VAL A 204 -5.55 -3.09 -14.33
N ASP A 205 -5.56 -3.27 -15.64
CA ASP A 205 -5.73 -4.57 -16.29
C ASP A 205 -4.46 -5.45 -16.34
N ASP A 206 -3.27 -4.86 -16.44
CA ASP A 206 -2.07 -5.66 -16.78
C ASP A 206 -0.94 -5.51 -15.76
N LEU A 207 -1.12 -4.60 -14.82
CA LEU A 207 -0.09 -4.24 -13.87
C LEU A 207 -0.40 -4.89 -12.53
N PHE A 208 0.60 -5.55 -11.98
CA PHE A 208 0.53 -6.22 -10.70
C PHE A 208 1.88 -6.14 -10.00
N MET A 209 1.86 -6.44 -8.71
CA MET A 209 3.07 -6.73 -7.96
C MET A 209 2.94 -8.08 -7.26
N ILE A 210 4.07 -8.72 -6.98
CA ILE A 210 4.12 -10.05 -6.40
C ILE A 210 5.19 -10.13 -5.31
N HIS A 211 4.82 -10.76 -4.19
CA HIS A 211 5.70 -11.07 -3.09
C HIS A 211 6.22 -12.51 -3.19
N ARG A 212 7.47 -12.75 -2.81
CA ARG A 212 8.05 -14.09 -2.72
C ARG A 212 7.77 -14.70 -1.34
N GLY A 213 7.18 -15.88 -1.33
CA GLY A 213 6.74 -16.54 -0.11
C GLY A 213 5.29 -16.20 0.20
N ILE A 214 4.51 -17.25 0.45
CA ILE A 214 3.12 -17.15 0.88
C ILE A 214 3.14 -17.02 2.40
N LYS A 215 2.71 -15.87 2.93
CA LYS A 215 2.71 -15.62 4.39
C LYS A 215 1.83 -16.63 5.12
N THR A 216 2.25 -17.03 6.33
CA THR A 216 1.58 -18.08 7.12
C THR A 216 1.03 -17.54 8.44
N SER A 217 0.20 -18.31 9.13
CA SER A 217 -0.43 -17.90 10.39
C SER A 217 0.57 -17.61 11.53
N ARG A 218 1.82 -18.10 11.46
CA ARG A 218 2.85 -17.84 12.48
C ARG A 218 3.29 -16.38 12.53
N ASP A 219 3.23 -15.67 11.40
CA ASP A 219 3.55 -14.24 11.31
C ASP A 219 2.54 -13.37 12.07
N VAL A 220 1.33 -13.90 12.31
CA VAL A 220 0.22 -13.19 12.97
C VAL A 220 0.41 -13.10 14.50
N LEU A 221 1.06 -14.09 15.13
CA LEU A 221 1.17 -14.16 16.59
C LEU A 221 2.02 -13.04 17.19
N ARG A 222 3.16 -12.73 16.55
CA ARG A 222 4.04 -11.62 16.96
C ARG A 222 3.34 -10.28 16.79
N THR A 223 2.57 -10.14 15.71
CA THR A 223 1.78 -8.94 15.41
C THR A 223 0.69 -8.69 16.45
N ARG A 224 -0.02 -9.73 16.90
CA ARG A 224 -1.10 -9.59 17.91
C ARG A 224 -0.61 -9.07 19.26
N ALA A 225 0.56 -9.51 19.72
CA ALA A 225 1.11 -9.04 20.99
C ALA A 225 1.37 -7.52 20.94
N TYR A 226 1.96 -7.04 19.85
CA TYR A 226 2.20 -5.63 19.63
C TYR A 226 0.89 -4.83 19.46
N GLN A 227 -0.07 -5.35 18.68
CA GLN A 227 -1.37 -4.72 18.48
C GLN A 227 -2.17 -4.51 19.78
N ARG A 228 -2.00 -5.39 20.79
CA ARG A 228 -2.63 -5.18 22.10
C ARG A 228 -2.10 -3.91 22.78
N ASN A 229 -0.80 -3.66 22.72
CA ASN A 229 -0.18 -2.51 23.39
C ASN A 229 -0.63 -1.17 22.76
N VAL A 230 -0.84 -1.14 21.45
CA VAL A 230 -1.21 0.09 20.72
C VAL A 230 -2.72 0.29 20.55
N ARG A 231 -3.56 -0.62 21.06
CA ARG A 231 -5.01 -0.63 20.79
C ARG A 231 -5.72 0.62 21.32
N ALA A 232 -5.35 1.12 22.49
CA ALA A 232 -5.93 2.32 23.07
C ALA A 232 -5.62 3.56 22.21
N LYS A 233 -4.37 3.68 21.75
CA LYS A 233 -3.93 4.73 20.82
C LYS A 233 -4.69 4.66 19.49
N PHE A 234 -4.83 3.46 18.92
CA PHE A 234 -5.64 3.24 17.71
C PHE A 234 -7.09 3.69 17.91
N ASN A 235 -7.75 3.31 19.01
CA ASN A 235 -9.15 3.70 19.25
C ASN A 235 -9.31 5.22 19.39
N SER A 236 -8.36 5.89 20.05
CA SER A 236 -8.34 7.34 20.16
C SER A 236 -8.16 8.00 18.79
N ALA A 237 -7.19 7.53 17.99
CA ALA A 237 -6.94 8.00 16.63
C ALA A 237 -8.17 7.81 15.73
N LEU A 238 -8.81 6.63 15.77
CA LEU A 238 -10.02 6.33 15.01
C LEU A 238 -11.19 7.26 15.38
N LYS A 239 -11.38 7.56 16.66
CA LYS A 239 -12.43 8.49 17.12
C LYS A 239 -12.19 9.90 16.57
N SER A 240 -10.95 10.40 16.68
CA SER A 240 -10.57 11.71 16.16
C SER A 240 -10.69 11.78 14.64
N PHE A 241 -10.26 10.72 13.95
CA PHE A 241 -10.39 10.57 12.50
C PHE A 241 -11.85 10.61 12.05
N ASN A 242 -12.72 9.79 12.63
CA ASN A 242 -14.14 9.77 12.29
C ASN A 242 -14.81 11.11 12.53
N LYS A 243 -14.50 11.78 13.65
CA LYS A 243 -14.99 13.13 13.94
C LYS A 243 -14.56 14.14 12.87
N ARG A 244 -13.28 14.10 12.46
CA ARG A 244 -12.72 14.96 11.40
C ARG A 244 -13.39 14.68 10.06
N MET A 245 -13.46 13.41 9.64
CA MET A 245 -14.08 13.02 8.37
C MET A 245 -15.57 13.38 8.30
N ASP A 246 -16.32 13.21 9.39
CA ASP A 246 -17.74 13.57 9.45
C ASP A 246 -17.98 15.07 9.41
N LYS A 247 -17.04 15.86 9.97
CA LYS A 247 -17.08 17.33 9.89
C LYS A 247 -16.72 17.83 8.49
N ASP A 248 -15.60 17.36 7.93
CA ASP A 248 -15.00 17.93 6.73
C ASP A 248 -15.58 17.30 5.43
N TYR A 249 -16.11 16.08 5.51
CA TYR A 249 -16.60 15.31 4.38
C TYR A 249 -17.93 14.62 4.71
N ALA A 250 -18.95 15.40 5.11
CA ALA A 250 -20.27 14.87 5.46
C ALA A 250 -20.94 14.12 4.29
N ASP A 251 -20.82 14.64 3.07
CA ASP A 251 -21.53 14.13 1.88
C ASP A 251 -21.09 12.73 1.45
N THR A 252 -19.86 12.34 1.78
CA THR A 252 -19.31 11.03 1.40
C THR A 252 -19.52 9.96 2.47
N LYS A 253 -20.10 10.31 3.63
CA LYS A 253 -20.31 9.40 4.76
C LYS A 253 -21.10 8.15 4.39
N SER A 254 -22.16 8.28 3.60
CA SER A 254 -22.98 7.15 3.13
C SER A 254 -22.31 6.35 2.00
N SER A 255 -21.36 6.95 1.31
CA SER A 255 -20.67 6.36 0.17
C SER A 255 -19.47 5.50 0.58
N CYS A 256 -18.88 5.77 1.74
CA CYS A 256 -17.73 5.05 2.31
C CYS A 256 -18.17 4.06 3.41
N PRO A 257 -17.35 3.04 3.74
CA PRO A 257 -17.67 2.10 4.81
C PRO A 257 -17.52 2.77 6.18
N ASN A 258 -18.14 2.16 7.19
CA ASN A 258 -17.81 2.46 8.57
C ASN A 258 -16.37 2.01 8.87
N PHE A 259 -15.54 2.95 9.29
CA PHE A 259 -14.13 2.70 9.57
C PHE A 259 -13.93 2.07 10.95
N GLY A 260 -13.05 1.08 11.03
CA GLY A 260 -12.87 0.25 12.22
C GLY A 260 -11.66 -0.67 12.12
N ALA A 261 -11.36 -1.35 13.23
CA ALA A 261 -10.30 -2.35 13.29
C ALA A 261 -10.70 -3.64 12.56
#